data_AF-A0A7C9RBJ4-F1
#
_entry.id   AF-A0A7C9RBJ4-F1
#
_cell.length_a   1.000
_cell.length_b   1.000
_cell.length_c   1.000
_cell.angle_alpha   90.00
_cell.angle_beta   90.00
_cell.angle_gamma   90.00
#
_symmetry.space_group_name_H-M   'P 1'
#
loop_
_entity.id
_entity.type
_entity.pdbx_description
1 polymer ?
#
loop_
_entity_poly.entity_id
_entity_poly.type
_entity_poly.pdbx_seq_one_letter_code
_entity_poly.pdbx_strand_id
1 'polypeptide(L)' 'MWVRFLADYDFRLPGSTIAYKSGMTLNVTRAAAEAAVAAGKAVRLKTPRKGEKPEAADEKT' A
#
# COMPACT_ATOMS: atom_id res chain seq x y z
N MET A 1 3.44 -7.82 -1.37
CA MET A 1 2.48 -7.81 -2.48
C MET A 1 2.32 -6.37 -2.95
N TRP A 2 2.41 -6.15 -4.25
CA TRP A 2 2.26 -4.83 -4.85
C TRP A 2 0.79 -4.44 -4.93
N VAL A 3 0.46 -3.29 -4.36
CA VAL A 3 -0.90 -2.74 -4.42
C VAL A 3 -0.85 -1.25 -4.72
N ARG A 4 -1.90 -0.75 -5.36
CA ARG A 4 -2.18 0.69 -5.47
C ARG A 4 -3.37 1.02 -4.58
N PHE A 5 -3.18 1.96 -3.67
CA PHE A 5 -4.25 2.48 -2.85
C PHE A 5 -5.10 3.46 -3.66
N LEU A 6 -6.41 3.23 -3.68
CA LEU A 6 -7.40 4.08 -4.33
C LEU A 6 -7.98 5.13 -3.37
N ALA A 7 -7.82 4.91 -2.07
CA ALA A 7 -8.29 5.78 -1.00
C ALA A 7 -7.35 5.66 0.20
N ASP A 8 -7.45 6.60 1.13
CA ASP A 8 -6.73 6.53 2.39
C ASP A 8 -7.12 5.27 3.18
N TYR A 9 -6.12 4.61 3.76
CA TYR A 9 -6.29 3.35 4.49
C TYR A 9 -5.30 3.24 5.64
N ASP A 10 -5.83 3.06 6.85
CA ASP A 10 -5.02 2.84 8.05
C ASP A 10 -4.95 1.35 8.37
N PHE A 11 -3.75 0.78 8.25
CA PHE A 11 -3.49 -0.60 8.63
C PHE A 11 -2.97 -0.68 10.07
N ARG A 12 -3.76 -1.25 10.97
CA ARG A 12 -3.40 -1.42 12.38
C ARG A 12 -2.55 -2.68 12.58
N LEU A 13 -1.40 -2.47 13.20
CA LEU A 13 -0.48 -3.49 13.70
C LEU A 13 -0.44 -3.42 15.24
N PRO A 14 -0.03 -4.49 15.92
CA PRO A 14 0.19 -4.44 17.36
C PRO A 14 1.31 -3.42 17.66
N GLY A 15 0.93 -2.28 18.25
CA GLY A 15 1.84 -1.21 18.64
C GLY A 15 2.11 -0.14 17.57
N SER A 16 1.50 -0.20 16.38
CA SER A 16 1.70 0.82 15.33
C SER A 16 0.53 0.85 14.33
N THR A 17 0.36 1.99 13.65
CA THR A 17 -0.58 2.13 12.54
C THR A 17 0.18 2.64 11.32
N ILE A 18 0.01 1.99 10.18
CA ILE A 18 0.56 2.45 8.91
C ILE A 18 -0.55 3.13 8.14
N ALA A 19 -0.42 4.45 7.95
CA ALA A 19 -1.35 5.24 7.15
C ALA A 19 -0.91 5.22 5.68
N TYR A 20 -1.72 4.59 4.83
CA TYR A 20 -1.55 4.62 3.38
C TYR A 20 -2.45 5.69 2.78
N LYS A 21 -1.92 6.50 1.88
CA LYS A 21 -2.67 7.54 1.18
C LYS A 21 -3.16 7.08 -0.18
N SER A 22 -4.27 7.68 -0.64
CA SER A 22 -4.73 7.48 -2.02
C SER A 22 -3.63 7.81 -3.03
N GLY A 23 -3.50 6.97 -4.06
CA GLY A 23 -2.48 7.10 -5.10
C GLY A 23 -1.17 6.36 -4.81
N MET A 24 -0.89 5.98 -3.56
CA MET A 24 0.33 5.27 -3.21
C MET A 24 0.40 3.89 -3.88
N THR A 25 1.56 3.58 -4.46
CA THR A 25 1.86 2.27 -5.05
C THR A 25 3.08 1.66 -4.38
N LEU A 26 2.85 0.66 -3.54
CA LEU A 26 3.84 0.16 -2.59
C LEU A 26 3.84 -1.38 -2.56
N ASN A 27 4.98 -1.95 -2.19
CA ASN A 27 5.06 -3.35 -1.79
C ASN A 27 4.75 -3.46 -0.29
N VAL A 28 3.53 -3.90 0.03
CA VAL A 28 3.09 -4.07 1.43
C VAL A 28 3.03 -5.54 1.83
N THR A 29 2.84 -5.82 3.12
CA THR A 29 2.66 -7.18 3.62
C THR A 29 1.40 -7.82 3.00
N ARG A 30 1.36 -9.16 2.95
CA ARG A 30 0.17 -9.85 2.44
C ARG A 30 -1.09 -9.46 3.23
N ALA A 31 -1.00 -9.44 4.56
CA ALA A 31 -2.13 -9.07 5.42
C ALA A 31 -2.67 -7.67 5.11
N ALA A 32 -1.79 -6.66 4.97
CA ALA A 32 -2.20 -5.30 4.62
C ALA A 32 -2.82 -5.23 3.22
N ALA A 33 -2.19 -5.89 2.23
CA ALA A 33 -2.70 -5.94 0.87
C ALA A 33 -4.09 -6.59 0.79
N GLU A 34 -4.27 -7.73 1.44
CA GLU A 34 -5.57 -8.44 1.42
C GLU A 34 -6.64 -7.66 2.17
N ALA A 35 -6.31 -7.07 3.32
CA ALA A 35 -7.26 -6.25 4.08
C ALA A 35 -7.66 -4.96 3.32
N ALA A 36 -6.70 -4.26 2.70
CA ALA A 36 -6.98 -3.07 1.92
C ALA A 36 -7.81 -3.36 0.66
N VAL A 37 -7.52 -4.48 -0.03
CA VAL A 37 -8.28 -4.93 -1.19
C VAL A 37 -9.69 -5.39 -0.79
N ALA A 38 -9.83 -6.15 0.31
CA ALA A 38 -11.13 -6.57 0.83
C ALA A 38 -11.99 -5.37 1.27
N ALA A 39 -11.36 -4.31 1.77
CA ALA A 39 -12.03 -3.05 2.09
C ALA A 39 -12.36 -2.18 0.86
N GLY A 40 -11.99 -2.60 -0.35
CA GLY A 40 -12.16 -1.81 -1.58
C GLY A 40 -11.29 -0.55 -1.65
N LYS A 41 -10.28 -0.45 -0.78
CA LYS A 41 -9.38 0.71 -0.66
C LYS A 41 -8.11 0.56 -1.50
N ALA A 42 -7.80 -0.64 -1.98
CA ALA A 42 -6.65 -0.89 -2.82
C ALA A 42 -6.94 -1.91 -3.92
N VAL A 43 -6.12 -1.90 -4.96
CA VAL A 43 -6.12 -2.89 -6.05
C VAL A 43 -4.77 -3.58 -6.11
N ARG A 44 -4.78 -4.90 -6.35
CA ARG A 44 -3.55 -5.68 -6.55
C ARG A 44 -2.92 -5.29 -7.88
N LEU A 45 -1.62 -5.03 -7.86
CA LEU A 45 -0.82 -4.82 -9.06
C LEU A 45 0.00 -6.07 -9.35
N LYS A 46 0.25 -6.30 -10.65
CA LYS A 46 1.30 -7.23 -11.07
C LYS A 46 2.65 -6.67 -10.62
N THR A 47 3.56 -7.54 -10.21
CA THR A 47 4.92 -7.15 -9.80
C THR A 47 5.53 -6.26 -10.90
N PRO A 48 5.92 -5.01 -10.59
CA PRO A 48 6.55 -4.15 -11.57
C PRO A 48 7.86 -4.77 -12.03
N ARG A 49 8.19 -4.61 -13.32
CA ARG A 49 9.45 -5.12 -13.89
C ARG A 49 10.62 -4.31 -13.31
N LYS A 50 11.77 -4.96 -13.15
CA LYS A 50 13.01 -4.36 -12.63
C LYS A 50 13.37 -3.12 -13.45
N GLY A 51 13.09 -1.92 -12.92
CA GLY A 51 13.36 -0.64 -13.58
C GLY A 51 12.31 0.44 -13.32
N GLU A 52 11.06 0.07 -13.01
CA GLU A 52 10.07 1.03 -12.52
C GLU A 52 10.32 1.26 -11.03
N LYS A 53 10.92 2.41 -10.70
CA LYS A 53 10.90 2.90 -9.33
C LYS A 53 9.43 3.06 -8.95
N PRO A 54 8.91 2.36 -7.93
CA PRO A 54 7.80 2.96 -7.21
C PRO A 54 8.37 4.26 -6.68
N GLU A 55 7.75 5.38 -7.01
CA GLU A 55 7.98 6.60 -6.27
C GLU A 55 7.42 6.31 -4.87
N ALA A 56 8.27 5.72 -4.03
CA ALA A 56 8.07 5.65 -2.61
C ALA A 56 8.02 7.10 -2.17
N ALA A 57 6.81 7.59 -1.95
CA ALA A 57 6.56 8.86 -1.33
C ALA A 57 7.17 8.81 0.07
N ASP A 58 8.44 9.21 0.11
CA ASP A 58 9.10 9.83 1.25
C ASP A 58 8.33 11.12 1.55
N GLU A 59 7.71 11.20 2.73
CA GLU A 59 7.67 12.41 3.56
C GLU A 59 7.14 11.99 4.95
N LYS A 60 7.99 11.79 5.97
CA LYS A 60 8.59 12.78 6.88
C LYS A 60 7.57 13.40 7.85
N THR A 61 7.63 12.97 9.11
CA THR A 61 7.40 13.78 10.33
C THR A 61 8.06 13.06 11.50
#